data_AF-Q2SDK2-F1
#
_entry.id   AF-Q2SDK2-F1
#
_cell.length_a   1.000
_cell.length_b   1.000
_cell.length_c   1.000
_cell.angle_alpha   90.00
_cell.angle_beta   90.00
_cell.angle_gamma   90.00
#
_symmetry.space_group_name_H-M   'P 1'
#
loop_
_entity.id
_entity.type
_entity.pdbx_description
1 polymer ?
#
loop_
_entity_poly.entity_id
_entity_poly.type
_entity_poly.pdbx_seq_one_letter_code
_entity_poly.pdbx_strand_id
1 'polypeptide(L)' 'MQTITRKPYPTDVSDEEWAFVAPYLALMPESSAQRA' A
#
# COMPACT_ATOMS: atom_id res chain seq x y z
N MET A 1 -8.43 -12.10 -20.10
CA MET A 1 -8.67 -11.08 -19.06
C MET A 1 -7.98 -9.81 -19.52
N GLN A 2 -8.70 -8.72 -19.74
CA GLN A 2 -8.07 -7.46 -20.15
C GLN A 2 -7.47 -6.78 -18.90
N THR A 3 -6.15 -6.68 -18.85
CA THR A 3 -5.44 -5.91 -17.82
C THR A 3 -5.53 -4.43 -18.19
N ILE A 4 -6.40 -3.70 -17.50
CA ILE A 4 -6.44 -2.24 -17.60
C ILE A 4 -5.21 -1.72 -16.85
N THR A 5 -4.20 -1.25 -17.58
CA THR A 5 -3.04 -0.59 -16.99
C THR A 5 -3.48 0.74 -16.41
N ARG A 6 -3.54 0.82 -15.07
CA ARG A 6 -3.86 2.05 -14.35
C ARG A 6 -2.79 3.10 -14.67
N LYS A 7 -3.21 4.35 -14.96
CA LYS A 7 -2.28 5.48 -15.04
C LYS A 7 -1.73 5.75 -13.63
N PRO A 8 -0.40 5.77 -13.44
CA PRO A 8 0.17 6.03 -12.12
C PRO A 8 -0.10 7.46 -11.69
N TYR A 9 -0.31 7.66 -10.40
CA TYR A 9 -0.34 8.98 -9.81
C TYR A 9 1.08 9.47 -9.48
N PRO A 10 1.32 10.78 -9.47
CA PRO A 10 2.59 11.36 -9.04
C PRO A 10 2.96 11.02 -7.58
N THR A 11 2.00 10.53 -6.79
CA THR A 11 2.17 10.14 -5.38
C THR A 11 2.19 8.63 -5.18
N ASP A 12 2.18 7.84 -6.25
CA ASP A 12 2.35 6.40 -6.12
C ASP A 12 3.77 6.11 -5.63
N VAL A 13 3.88 5.17 -4.69
CA VAL A 13 5.13 4.75 -4.06
C VAL A 13 5.45 3.32 -4.49
N SER A 14 6.73 3.05 -4.74
CA SER A 14 7.22 1.71 -5.10
C SER A 14 7.20 0.74 -3.92
N ASP A 15 7.32 -0.56 -4.19
CA ASP A 15 7.39 -1.59 -3.15
C ASP A 15 8.62 -1.39 -2.25
N GLU A 16 9.77 -1.01 -2.83
CA GLU A 16 10.97 -0.65 -2.06
C GLU A 16 10.76 0.55 -1.14
N GLU A 17 10.07 1.60 -1.58
CA GLU A 17 9.74 2.75 -0.73
C GLU A 17 8.73 2.36 0.36
N TRP A 18 7.76 1.50 0.04
CA TRP A 18 6.79 0.95 0.98
C TRP A 18 7.43 0.12 2.09
N ALA A 19 8.54 -0.57 1.81
CA ALA A 19 9.23 -1.44 2.77
C ALA A 19 9.65 -0.69 4.05
N PHE A 20 9.88 0.62 3.97
CA PHE A 20 10.20 1.45 5.13
C PHE A 20 9.01 1.61 6.10
N VAL A 21 7.79 1.80 5.58
CA VAL A 21 6.59 2.12 6.38
C VAL A 21 5.80 0.86 6.76
N ALA A 22 5.89 -0.21 5.97
CA ALA A 22 5.14 -1.44 6.17
C ALA A 22 5.20 -2.04 7.61
N PRO A 23 6.36 -2.04 8.31
CA PRO A 23 6.42 -2.56 9.68
C PRO A 23 5.53 -1.81 10.67
N TYR A 24 5.30 -0.51 10.47
CA TYR A 24 4.45 0.29 11.36
C TYR A 24 2.97 -0.01 11.16
N LEU A 25 2.56 -0.29 9.92
CA LEU A 25 1.19 -0.72 9.64
C LEU A 25 0.90 -2.08 10.29
N ALA A 26 1.90 -2.94 10.40
CA ALA A 26 1.78 -4.22 11.09
C ALA A 26 1.50 -4.08 12.59
N LEU A 27 1.85 -2.95 13.21
CA LEU A 27 1.56 -2.64 14.61
C LEU A 27 0.16 -2.07 14.84
N MET A 28 -0.58 -1.74 13.78
CA MET A 28 -1.95 -1.26 13.92
C MET A 28 -2.84 -2.37 14.49
N PRO A 29 -3.81 -2.04 15.39
CA PRO A 29 -4.79 -2.99 15.88
C PRO A 29 -5.53 -3.68 14.74
N GLU A 30 -5.92 -4.95 14.93
CA GLU A 30 -6.66 -5.71 13.91
C GLU A 30 -7.98 -5.07 13.49
N SER A 31 -8.60 -4.28 14.38
CA SER A 31 -9.83 -3.54 14.08
C SER A 31 -9.61 -2.24 13.31
N SER A 32 -8.38 -1.91 12.90
CA SER A 32 -8.13 -0.68 12.14
C SER A 32 -8.63 -0.82 10.70
N ALA A 33 -9.27 0.22 10.17
CA ALA A 33 -9.79 0.21 8.80
C ALA A 33 -8.69 0.02 7.74
N GLN A 34 -7.44 0.37 8.08
CA GLN A 34 -6.27 0.19 7.23
C GLN A 34 -5.76 -1.26 7.18
N ARG A 35 -6.24 -2.16 8.06
CA ARG A 35 -5.98 -3.61 8.00
C ARG A 35 -7.12 -4.43 7.41
N ALA A 36 -8.30 -3.83 7.25
CA ALA A 36 -9.52 -4.49 6.77
C ALA A 36 -9.47 -4.81 5.26
#